data_AF-A0A3D5W8N6-F1
#
_entry.id   AF-A0A3D5W8N6-F1
#
_cell.length_a   1.000
_cell.length_b   1.000
_cell.length_c   1.000
_cell.angle_alpha   90.00
_cell.angle_beta   90.00
_cell.angle_gamma   90.00
#
_symmetry.space_group_name_H-M   'P 1'
#
loop_
_entity.id
_entity.type
_entity.pdbx_description
1 polymer ?
#
loop_
_entity_poly.entity_id
_entity_poly.type
_entity_poly.pdbx_seq_one_letter_code
_entity_poly.pdbx_strand_id
1 'polypeptide(L)' 'MAAWHHRYRFCGRCGSATIMDQGGHVRVCGETQCGETHYPRTDPAIIVLVERDERALFGRKPEWPSHRYSTIAGFVEPGE' A
#
# COMPACT_ATOMS: atom_id res chain seq x y z
N MET A 1 6.17 8.86 1.55
CA MET A 1 7.48 8.22 1.25
C MET A 1 8.25 7.76 2.50
N ALA A 2 8.27 8.52 3.62
CA ALA A 2 8.99 8.12 4.85
C ALA A 2 8.68 6.69 5.35
N ALA A 3 7.40 6.30 5.39
CA ALA A 3 6.99 4.96 5.83
C ALA A 3 7.49 3.83 4.91
N TRP A 4 7.70 4.10 3.62
CA TRP A 4 8.28 3.14 2.70
C TRP A 4 9.78 2.99 2.96
N HIS A 5 10.52 4.10 3.05
CA HIS A 5 11.96 4.04 3.37
C HIS A 5 12.26 3.34 4.70
N HIS A 6 11.41 3.54 5.72
CA HIS A 6 11.56 2.85 7.00
C HIS A 6 11.39 1.32 6.88
N ARG A 7 10.46 0.87 6.04
CA ARG A 7 10.13 -0.56 5.87
C ARG A 7 11.04 -1.28 4.87
N TYR A 8 11.53 -0.59 3.84
CA TYR A 8 12.30 -1.18 2.74
C TYR A 8 13.82 -0.97 2.88
N ARG A 9 14.35 -1.08 4.11
CA ARG A 9 15.79 -0.86 4.40
C ARG A 9 16.72 -1.96 3.88
N PHE A 10 16.16 -3.11 3.55
CA PHE A 10 16.88 -4.28 3.05
C PHE A 10 16.28 -4.76 1.74
N CYS A 11 17.13 -5.37 0.91
CA CYS A 11 16.76 -5.87 -0.41
C CYS A 11 15.93 -7.14 -0.27
N GLY A 12 14.72 -7.15 -0.83
CA GLY A 12 13.86 -8.34 -0.83
C GLY A 12 14.41 -9.53 -1.63
N ARG A 13 15.42 -9.31 -2.48
CA ARG A 13 16.06 -10.35 -3.29
C ARG A 13 17.23 -11.03 -2.59
N CYS A 14 18.11 -10.27 -1.93
CA CYS A 14 19.37 -10.81 -1.36
C CYS A 14 19.60 -10.47 0.13
N GLY A 15 18.72 -9.69 0.77
CA GLY A 15 18.84 -9.32 2.18
C GLY A 15 19.83 -8.19 2.51
N SER A 16 20.69 -7.77 1.57
CA SER A 16 21.64 -6.67 1.78
C SER A 16 20.93 -5.32 2.00
N ALA A 17 21.60 -4.37 2.66
CA ALA A 17 21.07 -3.03 2.87
C ALA A 17 20.79 -2.31 1.53
N THR A 18 19.75 -1.48 1.50
CA THR A 18 19.44 -0.63 0.35
C THR A 18 19.78 0.84 0.66
N ILE A 19 20.08 1.61 -0.38
CA ILE A 19 20.46 3.02 -0.30
C ILE A 19 19.41 3.83 -1.09
N MET A 20 19.05 5.02 -0.61
CA MET A 20 18.13 5.90 -1.34
C MET A 20 18.83 6.48 -2.57
N ASP A 21 18.10 6.57 -3.67
CA ASP A 21 18.56 7.20 -4.90
C ASP A 21 17.40 7.97 -5.55
N GLN A 22 17.66 8.73 -6.63
CA GLN A 22 16.67 9.53 -7.37
C GLN A 22 15.86 10.45 -6.44
N GLY A 23 16.54 11.19 -5.54
CA GLY A 23 15.86 12.07 -4.58
C GLY A 23 14.98 11.34 -3.55
N GLY A 24 15.19 10.03 -3.36
CA GLY A 24 14.36 9.20 -2.51
C GLY A 24 13.14 8.61 -3.21
N HIS A 25 13.04 8.67 -4.54
CA HIS A 25 11.98 8.00 -5.28
C HIS A 25 12.28 6.51 -5.55
N VAL A 26 13.53 6.08 -5.40
CA VAL A 26 13.93 4.68 -5.48
C VAL A 26 14.86 4.30 -4.33
N ARG A 27 14.99 3.00 -4.07
CA ARG A 27 16.05 2.44 -3.25
C ARG A 27 16.80 1.39 -4.05
N VAL A 28 18.12 1.44 -4.06
CA VAL A 28 18.97 0.49 -4.78
C VAL A 28 19.68 -0.41 -3.78
N CYS A 29 19.77 -1.71 -4.08
CA CYS A 29 20.56 -2.63 -3.28
C CYS A 29 22.04 -2.21 -3.26
N GLY A 30 22.63 -2.11 -2.08
CA GLY A 30 24.04 -1.74 -1.92
C GLY A 30 25.03 -2.84 -2.30
N GLU A 31 24.57 -4.08 -2.51
CA GLU A 31 25.40 -5.16 -3.03
C GLU A 31 25.51 -5.04 -4.55
N THR A 32 26.71 -4.74 -5.05
CA THR A 32 26.99 -4.51 -6.47
C THR A 32 26.63 -5.71 -7.35
N GLN A 33 26.79 -6.94 -6.85
CA GLN A 33 26.39 -8.14 -7.59
C GLN A 33 24.87 -8.31 -7.72
N CYS A 34 24.09 -7.69 -6.82
CA CYS A 34 22.64 -7.72 -6.85
C CYS A 34 22.07 -6.52 -7.61
N GLY A 35 22.42 -5.29 -7.19
CA GLY A 35 22.04 -4.04 -7.85
C GLY A 35 20.53 -3.79 -7.99
N GLU A 36 19.68 -4.58 -7.32
CA GLU A 36 18.22 -4.53 -7.48
C GLU A 36 17.65 -3.15 -7.16
N THR A 37 16.78 -2.64 -8.02
CA THR A 37 16.08 -1.36 -7.82
C THR A 37 14.70 -1.59 -7.26
N HIS A 38 14.40 -0.97 -6.12
CA HIS A 38 13.11 -1.04 -5.45
C HIS A 38 12.36 0.29 -5.60
N TYR A 39 11.11 0.19 -6.03
CA TYR A 39 10.18 1.30 -6.14
C TYR A 39 9.23 1.33 -4.93
N PRO A 40 8.63 2.49 -4.61
CA PRO A 40 7.57 2.59 -3.62
C PRO A 40 6.42 1.64 -3.95
N ARG A 41 5.98 0.87 -2.96
CA ARG A 41 4.80 0.02 -3.08
C ARG A 41 3.54 0.90 -3.11
N THR A 42 2.69 0.68 -4.09
CA THR A 42 1.33 1.22 -4.16
C THR A 42 0.35 0.06 -4.07
N ASP A 43 -0.61 0.14 -3.16
CA ASP A 43 -1.65 -0.86 -2.96
C ASP A 43 -2.99 -0.29 -3.47
N PRO A 44 -3.46 -0.65 -4.67
CA PRO A 44 -4.71 -0.14 -5.21
C PRO A 44 -5.90 -0.60 -4.37
N ALA A 45 -6.85 0.31 -4.14
CA ALA A 45 -8.05 0.05 -3.37
C ALA A 45 -9.26 0.75 -3.99
N ILE A 46 -10.42 0.13 -3.88
CA ILE A 46 -11.71 0.68 -4.27
C ILE A 46 -12.50 1.13 -3.04
N ILE A 47 -13.36 2.12 -3.25
CA ILE A 47 -14.39 2.55 -2.32
C ILE A 47 -15.66 2.77 -3.13
N VAL A 48 -16.76 2.12 -2.75
CA VAL A 48 -17.97 2.03 -3.57
C VAL A 48 -19.23 2.28 -2.74
N LEU A 49 -20.10 3.13 -3.27
CA LEU A 49 -21.46 3.29 -2.80
C LEU A 49 -22.35 2.27 -3.50
N VAL A 50 -23.03 1.42 -2.75
CA VAL A 50 -23.96 0.42 -3.27
C VAL A 50 -25.38 0.92 -2.99
N GLU A 51 -26.15 1.15 -4.05
CA GLU A 51 -27.48 1.77 -3.98
C GLU A 51 -28.58 0.83 -4.48
N ARG A 52 -29.77 0.97 -3.88
CA ARG A 52 -31.01 0.37 -4.36
C ARG A 52 -32.15 1.36 -4.09
N ASP A 53 -32.68 1.94 -5.15
CA ASP A 53 -33.69 3.01 -5.09
C ASP A 53 -33.20 4.16 -4.18
N GLU A 54 -33.98 4.58 -3.19
CA GLU A 54 -33.63 5.64 -2.23
C GLU A 54 -32.80 5.12 -1.03
N ARG A 55 -32.17 3.95 -1.14
CA ARG A 55 -31.40 3.33 -0.05
C ARG A 55 -29.97 3.07 -0.49
N ALA A 56 -29.04 3.21 0.46
CA ALA A 56 -27.63 2.85 0.28
C ALA A 56 -27.14 1.91 1.38
N LEU A 57 -26.23 1.00 1.01
CA LEU A 57 -25.57 0.11 1.95
C LEU A 57 -24.36 0.80 2.56
N PHE A 58 -24.28 0.73 3.89
CA PHE A 58 -23.10 1.13 4.64
C PHE A 58 -22.62 -0.01 5.53
N GLY A 59 -21.30 -0.09 5.71
CA GLY A 59 -20.63 -1.01 6.62
C GLY A 59 -19.97 -0.27 7.77
N ARG A 60 -19.60 -1.02 8.82
CA ARG A 60 -18.73 -0.55 9.89
C ARG A 60 -17.81 -1.65 10.39
N LYS A 61 -16.65 -1.26 10.90
CA LYS A 61 -15.79 -2.17 11.65
C LYS A 61 -16.20 -2.19 13.14
N PRO A 62 -15.98 -3.31 13.86
CA PRO A 62 -16.27 -3.41 15.29
C PRO A 62 -15.56 -2.34 16.12
N GLU A 63 -14.32 -2.00 15.78
CA GLU A 63 -13.47 -1.03 16.51
C GLU A 63 -13.85 0.44 16.28
N TRP A 64 -14.79 0.74 15.39
CA TRP A 64 -15.18 2.13 15.12
C TRP A 64 -16.08 2.70 16.22
N PRO A 65 -16.08 4.03 16.43
CA PRO A 65 -17.04 4.70 17.30
C PRO A 65 -18.48 4.31 16.97
N SER A 66 -19.33 4.29 17.99
CA SER A 66 -20.76 4.00 17.80
C SER A 66 -21.38 4.96 16.78
N HIS A 67 -22.33 4.42 16.00
CA HIS A 67 -23.04 5.14 14.94
C HIS A 67 -22.18 5.71 13.80
N ARG A 68 -20.91 5.29 13.68
CA ARG A 68 -20.07 5.59 12.50
C ARG A 68 -20.21 4.49 11.45
N TYR A 69 -20.51 4.91 10.22
CA TYR A 69 -20.65 4.04 9.06
C TYR A 69 -19.95 4.65 7.84
N SER A 70 -19.56 3.81 6.88
CA SER A 70 -18.94 4.25 5.62
C SER A 70 -19.34 3.32 4.47
N THR A 71 -19.07 3.76 3.25
CA THR A 71 -19.19 2.97 2.02
C THR A 71 -18.27 1.75 2.06
N ILE A 72 -18.54 0.76 1.21
CA ILE A 72 -17.76 -0.49 1.20
C ILE A 72 -16.42 -0.23 0.51
N ALA A 73 -15.34 -0.79 1.03
CA ALA A 73 -13.99 -0.61 0.50
C ALA A 73 -13.17 -1.91 0.60
N GLY A 74 -12.23 -2.09 -0.32
CA GLY A 74 -11.36 -3.26 -0.39
C GLY A 74 -10.12 -2.99 -1.25
N PHE A 75 -9.07 -3.77 -1.06
CA PHE A 75 -7.93 -3.78 -1.98
C PHE A 75 -8.30 -4.51 -3.26
N VAL A 76 -7.73 -4.07 -4.38
CA VAL A 76 -7.87 -4.76 -5.68
C VAL A 76 -6.89 -5.93 -5.71
N GLU A 77 -7.37 -7.10 -6.13
CA GLU A 77 -6.52 -8.27 -6.34
C GLU A 77 -5.80 -8.21 -7.70
N PRO A 78 -4.62 -8.85 -7.84
CA PRO A 78 -3.92 -8.88 -9.11
C PRO A 78 -4.76 -9.52 -10.23
N GLY A 79 -5.13 -8.72 -11.23
CA GLY A 79 -5.86 -9.20 -12.41
C GLY A 79 -7.39 -9.05 -12.35
N GLU A 80 -7.94 -8.46 -11.28
CA GLU A 80 -9.30 -7.87 -11.30
C GLU A 80 -9.36 -6.65 -12.24
#